data_AF-A0A1T1ATB3-F1
#
_entry.id   AF-A0A1T1ATB3-F1
#
_cell.length_a   1.000
_cell.length_b   1.000
_cell.length_c   1.000
_cell.angle_alpha   90.00
_cell.angle_beta   90.00
_cell.angle_gamma   90.00
#
_symmetry.space_group_name_H-M   'P 1'
#
loop_
_entity.id
_entity.type
_entity.pdbx_description
1 polymer ?
#
loop_
_entity_poly.entity_id
_entity_poly.type
_entity_poly.pdbx_seq_one_letter_code
_entity_poly.pdbx_strand_id
1 'polypeptide(L)' 'MTTTTTEALNPFSLMMEPERVLQTIAQSPQLRALRRHKLRPLDKPLIPLTSAALASRAAYDAMIDAQALDDQDDYLLN' A
#
# COMPACT_ATOMS: atom_id res chain seq x y z
N MET A 1 -3.25 21.67 34.07
CA MET A 1 -3.14 20.32 33.47
C MET A 1 -3.18 20.46 31.96
N THR A 2 -2.03 20.71 31.34
CA THR A 2 -1.87 20.86 29.89
C THR A 2 -1.39 19.53 29.34
N THR A 3 -2.29 18.70 28.81
CA THR A 3 -1.92 17.42 28.19
C THR A 3 -1.31 17.68 26.82
N THR A 4 -0.03 17.39 26.72
CA THR A 4 0.83 17.52 25.55
C THR A 4 0.37 16.55 24.45
N THR A 5 -0.12 17.07 23.33
CA THR A 5 -0.59 16.31 22.15
C THR A 5 0.43 15.29 21.62
N THR A 6 1.72 15.47 21.95
CA THR A 6 2.83 14.62 21.50
C THR A 6 2.89 13.25 22.19
N GLU A 7 2.44 13.11 23.45
CA GLU A 7 2.41 11.80 24.13
C GLU A 7 1.28 10.89 23.61
N ALA A 8 0.21 11.48 23.08
CA ALA A 8 -0.95 10.75 22.58
C ALA A 8 -0.70 9.96 21.29
N LEU A 9 0.44 10.21 20.62
CA LEU A 9 0.77 9.60 19.32
C LEU A 9 2.04 8.75 19.39
N ASN A 10 2.22 7.98 20.47
CA ASN A 10 3.26 6.96 20.47
C ASN A 10 2.95 5.94 19.35
N PRO A 11 3.81 5.80 18.32
CA PRO A 11 3.52 4.97 17.15
C PRO A 11 3.47 3.47 17.49
N PHE A 12 4.00 3.09 18.65
CA PHE A 12 4.04 1.71 19.13
C PHE A 12 2.95 1.40 20.15
N SER A 13 2.00 2.32 20.41
CA SER A 13 0.89 2.08 21.35
C SER A 13 0.08 0.82 21.00
N LEU A 14 -0.01 0.45 19.72
CA LEU A 14 -0.65 -0.79 19.30
C LEU A 14 0.08 -2.05 19.82
N MET A 15 1.40 -1.97 19.97
CA MET A 15 2.23 -3.07 20.48
C MET A 15 2.29 -3.07 22.01
N MET A 16 2.36 -1.88 22.63
CA MET A 16 2.56 -1.74 24.08
C MET A 16 1.24 -1.78 24.88
N GLU A 17 0.17 -1.21 24.34
CA GLU A 17 -1.13 -1.04 25.02
C GLU A 17 -2.31 -1.31 24.06
N PRO A 18 -2.43 -2.53 23.51
CA PRO A 18 -3.42 -2.84 22.47
C PRO A 18 -4.87 -2.59 22.92
N GLU A 19 -5.21 -2.93 24.17
CA GLU A 19 -6.57 -2.77 24.71
C GLU A 19 -7.01 -1.31 24.75
N ARG A 20 -6.08 -0.41 25.11
CA ARG A 20 -6.34 1.03 25.15
C ARG A 20 -6.64 1.57 23.76
N VAL A 21 -5.87 1.13 22.77
CA VAL A 21 -6.10 1.49 21.36
C VAL A 21 -7.46 0.99 20.88
N LEU A 22 -7.83 -0.25 21.19
CA LEU A 22 -9.14 -0.80 20.84
C LEU A 22 -10.30 -0.02 21.46
N GLN A 23 -10.19 0.38 22.74
CA GLN A 23 -11.20 1.18 23.42
C GLN A 23 -11.35 2.57 22.78
N THR A 24 -10.24 3.23 22.47
CA THR A 24 -10.24 4.53 21.78
C THR A 24 -10.84 4.42 20.37
N ILE A 25 -10.47 3.39 19.60
CA ILE A 25 -11.06 3.11 18.29
C ILE A 25 -12.57 2.88 18.41
N ALA A 26 -13.00 2.13 19.43
CA ALA A 26 -14.40 1.85 19.67
C ALA A 26 -15.20 3.13 19.97
N GLN A 27 -14.61 4.16 20.58
CA GLN A 27 -15.26 5.43 20.88
C GLN A 27 -15.24 6.41 19.69
N SER A 28 -14.29 6.27 18.75
CA SER A 28 -14.14 7.18 17.59
C SER A 28 -15.23 6.96 16.53
N PRO A 29 -16.11 7.96 16.28
CA PRO A 29 -17.16 7.84 15.26
C PRO A 29 -16.60 7.80 13.83
N GLN A 30 -15.51 8.53 13.56
CA GLN A 30 -14.86 8.56 12.23
C GLN A 30 -14.25 7.20 11.87
N LEU A 31 -13.53 6.57 12.80
CA LEU A 31 -12.96 5.23 12.58
C LEU A 31 -14.05 4.16 12.48
N ARG A 32 -15.15 4.31 13.23
CA ARG A 32 -16.31 3.43 13.12
C ARG A 32 -16.99 3.53 11.75
N ALA A 33 -17.03 4.71 11.14
CA ALA A 33 -17.53 4.89 9.78
C ALA A 33 -16.63 4.19 8.74
N LEU A 34 -15.30 4.25 8.90
CA LEU A 34 -14.34 3.55 8.04
C LEU A 34 -14.50 2.02 8.07
N ARG A 35 -14.80 1.42 9.23
CA ARG A 35 -15.05 -0.03 9.35
C ARG A 35 -16.20 -0.54 8.48
N ARG A 36 -17.11 0.34 8.03
CA ARG A 36 -18.23 -0.03 7.15
C ARG A 36 -17.85 -0.07 5.67
N HIS A 37 -16.75 0.57 5.29
CA HIS A 37 -16.26 0.51 3.92
C HIS A 37 -15.47 -0.78 3.73
N LYS A 38 -16.02 -1.70 2.93
CA LYS A 38 -15.22 -2.79 2.34
C LYS A 38 -14.30 -2.16 1.29
N LEU A 39 -13.17 -1.64 1.74
CA LEU A 39 -12.07 -1.27 0.86
C LEU A 39 -11.50 -2.58 0.33
N ARG A 40 -11.91 -2.97 -0.87
CA ARG A 40 -11.22 -4.01 -1.61
C ARG A 40 -10.12 -3.30 -2.38
N PRO A 41 -8.85 -3.38 -1.92
CA PRO A 41 -7.76 -2.69 -2.59
C PRO A 41 -7.61 -3.12 -4.06
N LEU A 42 -8.20 -4.25 -4.44
CA LEU A 42 -8.22 -4.79 -5.81
C LEU A 42 -9.50 -4.49 -6.61
N ASP A 43 -10.56 -3.92 -6.02
CA ASP A 43 -11.79 -3.62 -6.77
C ASP A 43 -11.62 -2.41 -7.70
N LYS A 44 -10.64 -1.54 -7.44
CA LYS A 44 -10.26 -0.49 -8.37
C LYS A 44 -9.11 -1.01 -9.23
N PRO A 45 -9.24 -1.08 -10.56
CA PRO A 45 -8.14 -1.52 -11.40
C PRO A 45 -6.95 -0.58 -11.20
N LEU A 46 -5.88 -1.13 -10.62
CA LEU A 46 -4.61 -0.42 -10.35
C LEU A 46 -3.98 0.13 -11.63
N ILE A 47 -4.25 -0.54 -12.76
CA ILE A 47 -3.84 -0.11 -14.09
C ILE A 47 -5.10 0.44 -14.78
N PRO A 48 -5.12 1.73 -15.16
CA PRO A 48 -6.21 2.28 -15.96
C PRO A 48 -6.39 1.43 -17.23
N LEU A 49 -7.62 1.04 -17.57
CA LEU A 49 -7.93 0.26 -18.78
C LEU A 49 -8.05 1.14 -20.04
N THR A 50 -7.41 2.31 -20.04
CA THR A 50 -7.38 3.19 -21.22
C THR A 50 -6.37 2.66 -22.24
N SER A 51 -6.59 2.94 -23.52
CA SER A 51 -5.69 2.52 -24.60
C SER A 51 -4.24 2.96 -24.38
N ALA A 52 -4.05 4.19 -23.90
CA ALA A 52 -2.73 4.74 -23.59
C ALA A 52 -2.02 3.99 -22.44
N ALA A 53 -2.76 3.61 -21.39
CA ALA A 53 -2.18 2.88 -20.26
C ALA A 53 -1.82 1.43 -20.63
N LEU A 54 -2.62 0.78 -21.48
CA LEU A 54 -2.28 -0.54 -22.02
C LEU A 54 -1.04 -0.51 -22.92
N ALA A 55 -0.92 0.52 -23.77
CA ALA A 55 0.26 0.70 -24.63
C ALA A 55 1.54 0.96 -23.80
N SER A 56 1.44 1.81 -22.77
CA SER A 56 2.56 2.06 -21.85
C SER A 56 3.00 0.80 -21.12
N ARG A 57 2.05 -0.05 -20.70
CA ARG A 57 2.36 -1.34 -20.07
C ARG A 57 3.07 -2.27 -21.04
N ALA A 58 2.55 -2.44 -22.25
CA ALA A 58 3.14 -3.32 -23.26
C ALA A 58 4.58 -2.89 -23.64
N ALA A 59 4.83 -1.58 -23.72
CA ALA A 59 6.17 -1.06 -23.97
C ALA A 59 7.15 -1.36 -22.82
N TYR A 60 6.69 -1.28 -21.57
CA TYR A 60 7.50 -1.58 -20.40
C TYR A 60 7.81 -3.08 -20.29
N ASP A 61 6.81 -3.94 -20.52
CA ASP A 61 6.97 -5.40 -20.55
C ASP A 61 8.01 -5.79 -21.63
N ALA A 62 7.92 -5.22 -22.83
CA ALA A 62 8.88 -5.46 -23.92
C ALA A 62 10.31 -4.99 -23.59
N MET A 63 10.47 -3.89 -22.84
CA MET A 63 11.78 -3.40 -22.39
C MET A 63 12.42 -4.35 -21.38
N ILE A 64 11.63 -4.89 -20.45
CA ILE A 64 12.12 -5.88 -19.48
C ILE A 64 12.53 -7.16 -20.19
N ASP A 65 11.70 -7.66 -21.12
CA ASP A 65 12.01 -8.87 -21.88
C ASP A 65 13.31 -8.71 -22.69
N ALA A 66 13.52 -7.52 -23.27
CA ALA A 66 14.77 -7.19 -23.97
C ALA A 66 15.99 -7.18 -23.02
N GLN A 67 15.87 -6.54 -21.85
CA GLN A 67 16.95 -6.53 -20.85
C GLN A 67 17.25 -7.96 -20.33
N ALA A 68 16.23 -8.78 -20.11
CA ALA A 68 16.40 -10.15 -19.62
C ALA A 68 17.11 -11.05 -20.65
N LEU A 69 16.92 -10.81 -21.94
CA LEU A 69 17.65 -11.50 -23.01
C LEU A 69 19.13 -11.09 -23.02
N ASP A 70 19.42 -9.78 -22.93
CA ASP A 70 20.80 -9.27 -22.88
C ASP A 70 21.56 -9.80 -21.65
N ASP A 71 20.92 -9.84 -20.47
CA ASP A 71 21.52 -10.38 -19.26
C ASP A 71 21.76 -11.91 -19.36
N GLN A 72 20.84 -12.66 -20.01
CA GLN A 72 21.00 -14.11 -20.22
C GLN A 72 22.19 -14.46 -21.13
N ASP A 73 22.39 -13.68 -22.19
CA ASP A 73 23.52 -13.87 -23.10
C ASP A 73 24.86 -13.65 -22.36
N ASP A 74 24.94 -12.66 -21.47
CA ASP A 74 26.15 -12.37 -20.67
C ASP A 74 26.49 -13.49 -19.66
N TYR A 75 25.48 -14.20 -19.14
CA TYR A 75 25.68 -15.40 -18.29
C TYR A 75 26.10 -16.66 -19.05
N LEU A 76 25.80 -16.76 -20.35
CA LEU A 76 26.15 -17.93 -21.19
C LEU A 76 27.53 -17.79 -21.88
N LEU A 77 28.07 -16.57 -21.95
CA LEU A 77 29.39 -16.27 -22.52
C LEU A 77 30.56 -16.30 -21.51
N ASN A 78 30.30 -16.56 -20.22
CA ASN A 78 31.31 -16.72 -19.16
C ASN A 78 31.54 -18.18 -18.76
#